data_AF-A0A2M6YQU0-F1
#
_entry.id   AF-A0A2M6YQU0-F1
#
_cell.length_a   1.000
_cell.length_b   1.000
_cell.length_c   1.000
_cell.angle_alpha   90.00
_cell.angle_beta   90.00
_cell.angle_gamma   90.00
#
_symmetry.space_group_name_H-M   'P 1'
#
loop_
_entity.id
_entity.type
_entity.pdbx_description
1 polymer ?
#
loop_
_entity_poly.entity_id
_entity_poly.type
_entity_poly.pdbx_seq_one_letter_code
_entity_poly.pdbx_strand_id
1 'polypeptide(L)'
;MYLNVDAGTIRPQEHGEVFVTHDGIETDEDLGHYERFLHENLNRANYITTGQIYQEVIQKERAFEYGGEDVEAIPHVTDEITRRIKLAGEKHKAEIVMVELGGTVGEYQNGIFFEATRIMKLKNPKDVIHLHVTYLPYLANLGELKSKPAQTSVHILNGMGIQPDIMVARSE
;
A
#
# COMPACT_ATOMS: atom_id res chain seq x y z
N MET A 1 2.78 4.06 5.81
CA MET A 1 2.40 5.18 4.91
C MET A 1 2.33 6.49 5.66
N TYR A 2 2.85 7.56 5.06
CA TYR A 2 2.91 8.91 5.64
C TYR A 2 1.63 9.72 5.37
N LEU A 3 1.40 10.76 6.18
CA LEU A 3 0.27 11.69 6.10
C LEU A 3 0.45 12.81 5.07
N ASN A 4 1.65 12.97 4.51
CA ASN A 4 1.89 13.94 3.45
C ASN A 4 1.02 13.59 2.22
N VAL A 5 0.43 14.60 1.59
CA VAL A 5 -0.42 14.44 0.39
C VAL A 5 0.43 14.04 -0.83
N ASP A 6 1.68 14.51 -0.86
CA ASP A 6 2.70 14.25 -1.86
C ASP A 6 4.07 14.14 -1.19
N ALA A 7 5.09 13.78 -1.97
CA ALA A 7 6.47 13.73 -1.47
C ALA A 7 7.16 15.11 -1.44
N GLY A 8 6.58 16.16 -2.04
CA GLY A 8 7.22 17.46 -2.22
C GLY A 8 7.52 18.21 -0.93
N THR A 9 6.82 17.88 0.16
CA THR A 9 7.04 18.45 1.49
C THR A 9 7.97 17.62 2.38
N ILE A 10 8.44 16.47 1.89
CA ILE A 10 9.32 15.57 2.62
C ILE A 10 10.78 15.97 2.40
N ARG A 11 11.62 15.86 3.44
CA ARG A 11 13.05 16.15 3.33
C ARG A 11 13.77 15.03 2.56
N PRO A 12 14.37 15.30 1.39
CA PRO A 12 14.96 14.23 0.58
C PRO A 12 16.15 13.53 1.24
N GLN A 13 16.89 14.24 2.09
CA GLN A 13 18.05 13.66 2.79
C GLN A 13 17.66 12.58 3.82
N GLU A 14 16.40 12.55 4.27
CA GLU A 14 15.92 11.60 5.27
C GLU A 14 15.08 10.47 4.67
N HIS A 15 14.44 10.72 3.52
CA HIS A 15 13.39 9.85 2.99
C HIS A 15 13.60 9.42 1.53
N GLY A 16 14.74 9.75 0.92
CA GLY A 16 15.02 9.41 -0.47
C GLY A 16 14.69 10.55 -1.44
N GLU A 17 14.97 10.32 -2.71
CA GLU A 17 14.71 11.33 -3.73
C GLU A 17 13.21 11.46 -4.04
N VAL A 18 12.76 12.66 -4.40
CA VAL A 18 11.39 12.86 -4.89
C VAL A 18 11.36 12.53 -6.37
N PHE A 19 10.50 11.60 -6.77
CA PHE A 19 10.25 11.29 -8.18
C PHE A 19 9.10 12.14 -8.72
N VAL A 20 9.26 12.69 -9.93
CA VAL A 20 8.22 13.50 -10.57
C VAL A 20 7.73 12.78 -11.81
N THR A 21 6.46 12.42 -11.79
CA THR A 21 5.76 11.77 -12.91
C THR A 21 5.46 12.74 -14.05
N HIS A 22 5.11 12.21 -15.23
CA HIS A 22 4.82 13.02 -16.41
C HIS A 22 3.62 13.99 -16.23
N ASP A 23 2.67 13.65 -15.36
CA ASP A 23 1.50 14.49 -15.04
C ASP A 23 1.75 15.43 -13.85
N GLY A 24 3.00 15.53 -13.42
CA GLY A 24 3.51 16.54 -12.49
C GLY A 24 3.26 16.24 -11.02
N ILE A 25 2.89 15.01 -10.64
CA ILE A 25 2.82 14.66 -9.21
C ILE A 25 4.21 14.30 -8.66
N GLU A 26 4.49 14.80 -7.47
CA GLU A 26 5.67 14.50 -6.66
C GLU A 26 5.42 13.27 -5.79
N THR A 27 6.19 12.21 -6.02
CA THR A 27 6.00 10.89 -5.43
C THR A 27 7.26 10.37 -4.77
N ASP A 28 7.12 9.26 -4.07
CA ASP A 28 8.24 8.43 -3.62
C ASP A 28 9.10 7.93 -4.80
N GLU A 29 10.37 7.64 -4.54
CA GLU A 29 11.32 7.11 -5.53
C GLU A 29 10.92 5.75 -6.10
N ASP A 30 10.15 4.97 -5.34
CA ASP A 30 9.68 3.65 -5.75
C ASP A 30 8.83 3.67 -7.02
N LEU A 31 8.09 4.76 -7.26
CA LEU A 31 7.31 4.88 -8.49
C LEU A 31 8.21 4.95 -9.73
N GLY A 32 9.39 5.57 -9.59
CA GLY A 32 10.42 5.58 -10.63
C GLY A 32 11.03 4.20 -10.86
N HIS A 33 11.16 3.37 -9.81
CA HIS A 33 11.52 1.96 -9.99
C HIS A 33 10.48 1.25 -10.87
N TYR A 34 9.20 1.40 -10.57
CA TYR A 34 8.13 0.76 -11.33
C TYR A 34 8.09 1.19 -12.80
N GLU A 35 8.22 2.49 -13.10
CA GLU A 35 8.28 2.95 -14.50
C GLU A 35 9.44 2.31 -15.28
N ARG A 36 10.62 2.18 -14.64
CA ARG A 36 11.80 1.56 -15.27
C ARG A 36 11.59 0.07 -15.57
N PHE A 37 10.93 -0.66 -14.67
CA PHE A 37 10.67 -2.09 -14.84
C PHE A 37 9.51 -2.37 -15.81
N LEU A 38 8.47 -1.55 -15.78
CA LEU A 38 7.28 -1.72 -16.63
C LEU A 38 7.45 -1.12 -18.03
N HIS A 39 8.42 -0.22 -18.22
CA HIS A 39 8.57 0.59 -19.43
C HIS A 39 7.29 1.37 -19.79
N GLU A 40 6.60 1.88 -18.76
CA GLU A 40 5.35 2.62 -18.89
C GLU A 40 5.37 3.86 -17.99
N ASN A 41 4.75 4.95 -18.44
CA ASN A 41 4.60 6.17 -17.63
C ASN A 41 3.44 5.98 -16.66
N LEU A 42 3.73 6.04 -15.37
CA LEU A 42 2.73 6.09 -14.30
C LEU A 42 2.28 7.54 -14.10
N ASN A 43 1.20 7.72 -13.35
CA ASN A 43 0.58 9.02 -13.07
C ASN A 43 0.10 9.11 -11.62
N ARG A 44 -0.54 10.22 -11.26
CA ARG A 44 -1.11 10.44 -9.92
C ARG A 44 -2.05 9.35 -9.41
N ALA A 45 -2.68 8.55 -10.27
CA ALA A 45 -3.55 7.45 -9.83
C ALA A 45 -2.74 6.29 -9.24
N ASN A 46 -1.45 6.16 -9.59
CA ASN A 46 -0.56 5.08 -9.13
C ASN A 46 0.12 5.40 -7.79
N TYR A 47 -0.09 6.59 -7.25
CA TYR A 47 0.51 7.04 -6.00
C TYR A 47 -0.59 7.37 -4.99
N ILE A 48 -0.61 6.64 -3.87
CA ILE A 48 -1.64 6.72 -2.84
C ILE A 48 -0.96 6.97 -1.50
N THR A 49 -1.37 8.02 -0.79
CA THR A 49 -0.91 8.30 0.57
C THR A 49 -2.07 8.37 1.56
N THR A 50 -1.78 8.19 2.85
CA THR A 50 -2.79 8.39 3.91
C THR A 50 -3.34 9.81 3.86
N GLY A 51 -2.48 10.81 3.61
CA GLY A 51 -2.89 12.21 3.48
C GLY A 51 -3.97 12.43 2.43
N GLN A 52 -3.75 11.91 1.22
CA GLN A 52 -4.70 12.03 0.13
C GLN A 52 -6.05 11.37 0.43
N ILE A 53 -6.02 10.18 1.04
CA ILE A 53 -7.24 9.43 1.37
C ILE A 53 -8.08 10.21 2.38
N TYR A 54 -7.48 10.65 3.49
CA TYR A 54 -8.21 11.37 4.53
C TYR A 54 -8.68 12.73 4.03
N GLN A 55 -7.86 13.45 3.25
CA GLN A 55 -8.25 14.71 2.63
C GLN A 55 -9.50 14.55 1.75
N GLU A 56 -9.52 13.53 0.88
CA GLU A 56 -10.65 13.26 0.00
C GLU A 56 -11.92 12.89 0.78
N VAL A 57 -11.81 11.99 1.77
CA VAL A 57 -12.96 11.57 2.59
C VAL A 57 -13.56 12.77 3.34
N ILE A 58 -12.71 13.60 3.96
CA ILE A 58 -13.16 14.80 4.67
C ILE A 58 -13.77 15.82 3.70
N GLN A 59 -13.20 15.98 2.50
CA GLN A 59 -13.74 16.87 1.48
C GLN A 59 -15.15 16.45 1.05
N LYS A 60 -15.36 15.16 0.76
CA LYS A 60 -16.67 14.61 0.40
C LYS A 60 -17.70 14.78 1.52
N GLU A 61 -17.26 14.58 2.74
CA GLU A 61 -18.08 14.80 3.93
C GLU A 61 -18.52 16.26 4.04
N ARG A 62 -17.59 17.22 3.93
CA ARG A 62 -17.91 18.65 3.93
C ARG A 62 -18.78 19.10 2.76
N ALA A 63 -18.71 18.39 1.62
CA ALA A 63 -19.54 18.61 0.44
C ALA A 63 -20.92 17.92 0.53
N PHE A 64 -21.25 17.26 1.66
CA PHE A 64 -22.50 16.55 1.89
C PHE A 64 -22.73 15.34 0.96
N GLU A 65 -21.64 14.76 0.41
CA GLU A 65 -21.73 13.61 -0.52
C GLU A 65 -22.15 12.31 0.17
N TYR A 66 -21.99 12.21 1.50
CA TYR A 66 -22.48 11.08 2.32
C TYR A 66 -23.90 11.29 2.85
N GLY A 67 -24.66 12.26 2.32
CA GLY A 67 -26.08 12.45 2.68
C GLY A 67 -26.35 12.89 4.12
N GLY A 68 -25.33 13.36 4.84
CA GLY A 68 -25.43 13.74 6.25
C GLY A 68 -25.33 12.58 7.24
N GLU A 69 -24.96 11.39 6.77
CA GLU A 69 -24.65 10.24 7.64
C GLU A 69 -23.25 10.37 8.30
N ASP A 70 -23.03 9.59 9.35
CA ASP A 70 -21.76 9.55 10.07
C ASP A 70 -20.64 8.98 9.20
N VAL A 71 -19.52 9.70 9.11
CA VAL A 71 -18.34 9.28 8.34
C VAL A 71 -17.30 8.64 9.24
N GLU A 72 -17.16 7.33 9.11
CA GLU A 72 -16.24 6.48 9.87
C GLU A 72 -15.04 5.98 9.04
N ALA A 73 -13.99 5.51 9.71
CA ALA A 73 -12.83 4.90 9.04
C ALA A 73 -13.20 3.65 8.23
N ILE A 74 -14.14 2.84 8.73
CA ILE A 74 -14.72 1.72 7.99
C ILE A 74 -16.22 2.00 7.89
N PRO A 75 -16.81 2.08 6.69
CA PRO A 75 -16.22 1.74 5.41
C PRO A 75 -15.55 2.90 4.66
N HIS A 76 -15.74 4.17 5.05
CA HIS A 76 -15.47 5.29 4.13
C HIS A 76 -13.99 5.44 3.73
N VAL A 77 -13.05 5.27 4.67
CA VAL A 77 -11.60 5.31 4.36
C VAL A 77 -11.18 4.06 3.58
N THR A 78 -11.67 2.87 3.95
CA THR A 78 -11.33 1.62 3.24
C THR A 78 -11.92 1.56 1.83
N ASP A 79 -13.11 2.14 1.63
CA ASP A 79 -13.75 2.27 0.33
C ASP A 79 -13.02 3.29 -0.55
N GLU A 80 -12.54 4.40 0.01
CA GLU A 80 -11.71 5.36 -0.74
C GLU A 80 -10.37 4.73 -1.17
N ILE A 81 -9.72 3.94 -0.31
CA ILE A 81 -8.51 3.15 -0.68
C ILE A 81 -8.85 2.19 -1.82
N THR A 82 -9.93 1.41 -1.69
CA THR A 82 -10.37 0.46 -2.72
C THR A 82 -10.69 1.16 -4.05
N ARG A 83 -11.32 2.33 -4.00
CA ARG A 83 -11.64 3.15 -5.17
C ARG A 83 -10.37 3.59 -5.89
N ARG A 84 -9.34 4.04 -5.18
CA ARG A 84 -8.07 4.45 -5.79
C ARG A 84 -7.32 3.31 -6.44
N ILE A 85 -7.27 2.14 -5.79
CA ILE A 85 -6.66 0.93 -6.38
C ILE A 85 -7.34 0.58 -7.71
N LYS A 86 -8.69 0.60 -7.76
CA LYS A 86 -9.44 0.34 -9.00
C LYS A 86 -9.20 1.40 -10.07
N LEU A 87 -9.19 2.67 -9.68
CA LEU A 87 -8.94 3.80 -10.59
C LEU A 87 -7.55 3.68 -11.26
N ALA A 88 -6.52 3.24 -10.53
CA ALA A 88 -5.20 2.99 -11.10
C ALA A 88 -5.28 1.94 -12.23
N GLY A 89 -5.98 0.82 -12.01
CA GLY A 89 -6.19 -0.18 -13.05
C GLY A 89 -6.95 0.34 -14.26
N GLU A 90 -8.04 1.08 -14.03
CA GLU A 90 -8.88 1.66 -15.09
C GLU A 90 -8.11 2.65 -15.97
N LYS A 91 -7.27 3.50 -15.37
CA LYS A 91 -6.46 4.50 -16.10
C LYS A 91 -5.48 3.88 -17.09
N HIS A 92 -4.93 2.72 -16.72
CA HIS A 92 -3.96 2.00 -17.54
C HIS A 92 -4.58 0.86 -18.36
N LYS A 93 -5.91 0.64 -18.25
CA LYS A 93 -6.59 -0.53 -18.81
C LYS A 93 -5.89 -1.84 -18.43
N ALA A 94 -5.38 -1.90 -17.20
CA ALA A 94 -4.59 -3.01 -16.72
C ALA A 94 -5.48 -4.22 -16.39
N GLU A 95 -5.04 -5.40 -16.80
CA GLU A 95 -5.69 -6.66 -16.42
C GLU A 95 -5.32 -7.08 -14.99
N ILE A 96 -4.14 -6.67 -14.52
CA ILE A 96 -3.61 -6.94 -13.18
C ILE A 96 -3.08 -5.64 -12.59
N VAL A 97 -3.46 -5.33 -11.36
CA VAL A 97 -2.93 -4.20 -10.60
C VAL A 97 -2.07 -4.74 -9.46
N MET A 98 -0.79 -4.38 -9.47
CA MET A 98 0.12 -4.67 -8.36
C MET A 98 0.12 -3.49 -7.39
N VAL A 99 -0.22 -3.75 -6.13
CA VAL A 99 -0.26 -2.74 -5.07
C VAL A 99 0.81 -3.08 -4.05
N GLU A 100 1.80 -2.21 -3.91
CA GLU A 100 2.74 -2.27 -2.80
C GLU A 100 2.18 -1.47 -1.62
N LEU A 101 2.23 -2.04 -0.42
CA LEU A 101 1.91 -1.36 0.81
C LEU A 101 3.20 -1.04 1.56
N GLY A 102 3.63 0.22 1.53
CA GLY A 102 4.82 0.66 2.25
C GLY A 102 4.69 0.55 3.77
N GLY A 103 5.83 0.34 4.45
CA GLY A 103 5.93 0.11 5.89
C GLY A 103 5.99 -1.37 6.25
N THR A 104 5.79 -1.70 7.53
CA THR A 104 5.92 -3.09 8.02
C THR A 104 4.59 -3.61 8.58
N VAL A 105 4.32 -4.90 8.37
CA VAL A 105 3.19 -5.60 9.01
C VAL A 105 3.33 -5.52 10.53
N GLY A 106 2.24 -5.12 11.21
CA GLY A 106 2.23 -4.87 12.65
C GLY A 106 2.24 -3.39 13.02
N GLU A 107 2.57 -2.50 12.08
CA GLU A 107 2.47 -1.06 12.31
C GLU A 107 1.01 -0.60 12.27
N TYR A 108 0.56 0.08 13.34
CA TYR A 108 -0.81 0.58 13.47
C TYR A 108 -1.22 1.50 12.30
N GLN A 109 -0.30 2.36 11.86
CA GLN A 109 -0.53 3.31 10.77
C GLN A 109 -0.95 2.66 9.44
N ASN A 110 -0.55 1.41 9.17
CA ASN A 110 -0.88 0.69 7.94
C ASN A 110 -2.13 -0.18 8.08
N GLY A 111 -2.66 -0.33 9.30
CA GLY A 111 -3.76 -1.24 9.61
C GLY A 111 -5.00 -0.99 8.75
N ILE A 112 -5.30 0.27 8.41
CA ILE A 112 -6.47 0.61 7.59
C ILE A 112 -6.31 0.16 6.12
N PHE A 113 -5.08 0.13 5.60
CA PHE A 113 -4.81 -0.36 4.25
C PHE A 113 -4.89 -1.89 4.20
N PHE A 114 -4.37 -2.57 5.21
CA PHE A 114 -4.55 -4.02 5.38
C PHE A 114 -6.04 -4.37 5.47
N GLU A 115 -6.84 -3.60 6.22
CA GLU A 115 -8.28 -3.82 6.30
C GLU A 115 -8.98 -3.62 4.94
N ALA A 116 -8.57 -2.61 4.17
CA ALA A 116 -9.10 -2.40 2.83
C ALA A 116 -8.83 -3.60 1.90
N THR A 117 -7.58 -4.10 1.83
CA THR A 117 -7.25 -5.25 0.98
C THR A 117 -7.91 -6.54 1.48
N ARG A 118 -8.04 -6.70 2.80
CA ARG A 118 -8.79 -7.82 3.42
C ARG A 118 -10.25 -7.80 3.01
N ILE A 119 -10.92 -6.65 3.06
CA ILE A 119 -12.31 -6.49 2.59
C ILE A 119 -12.40 -6.78 1.09
N MET A 120 -11.45 -6.31 0.27
CA MET A 120 -11.41 -6.59 -1.17
C MET A 120 -11.33 -8.10 -1.45
N LYS A 121 -10.42 -8.83 -0.79
CA LYS A 121 -10.28 -10.29 -0.91
C LYS A 121 -11.53 -11.01 -0.40
N LEU A 122 -12.14 -10.55 0.70
CA LEU A 122 -13.37 -11.15 1.23
C LEU A 122 -14.54 -11.01 0.24
N LYS A 123 -14.68 -9.85 -0.41
CA LYS A 123 -15.72 -9.60 -1.42
C LYS A 123 -15.45 -10.40 -2.71
N ASN A 124 -14.19 -10.51 -3.14
CA ASN A 124 -13.80 -11.17 -4.39
C ASN A 124 -12.58 -12.11 -4.18
N PRO A 125 -12.78 -13.31 -3.61
CA PRO A 125 -11.68 -14.16 -3.16
C PRO A 125 -10.78 -14.68 -4.28
N LYS A 126 -11.28 -14.69 -5.52
CA LYS A 126 -10.55 -15.15 -6.71
C LYS A 126 -9.76 -14.05 -7.42
N ASP A 127 -10.05 -12.78 -7.12
CA ASP A 127 -9.54 -11.64 -7.88
C ASP A 127 -8.44 -10.86 -7.13
N VAL A 128 -8.16 -11.25 -5.88
CA VAL A 128 -7.15 -10.62 -5.03
C VAL A 128 -6.16 -11.69 -4.59
N ILE A 129 -4.86 -11.39 -4.63
CA ILE A 129 -3.79 -12.25 -4.14
C ILE A 129 -2.96 -11.43 -3.16
N HIS A 130 -2.70 -11.98 -1.97
CA HIS A 130 -1.80 -11.37 -0.99
C HIS A 130 -0.40 -11.99 -1.11
N LEU A 131 0.58 -11.16 -1.44
CA LEU A 131 1.99 -11.50 -1.42
C LEU A 131 2.64 -10.87 -0.19
N HIS A 132 3.28 -11.69 0.64
CA HIS A 132 3.96 -11.22 1.84
C HIS A 132 5.48 -11.38 1.70
N VAL A 133 6.19 -10.25 1.76
CA VAL A 133 7.65 -10.22 1.75
C VAL A 133 8.16 -10.33 3.18
N THR A 134 9.10 -11.25 3.40
CA THR A 134 9.70 -11.48 4.71
C THR A 134 11.21 -11.62 4.61
N TYR A 135 11.89 -11.59 5.76
CA TYR A 135 13.34 -11.64 5.84
C TYR A 135 13.81 -12.87 6.62
N LEU A 136 14.74 -13.60 6.03
CA LEU A 136 15.43 -14.77 6.59
C LEU A 136 16.88 -14.39 6.88
N PRO A 137 17.20 -13.86 8.08
CA PRO A 137 18.57 -13.47 8.39
C PRO A 137 19.50 -14.68 8.40
N TYR A 138 20.65 -14.54 7.76
CA TYR A 138 21.76 -15.47 7.89
C TYR A 138 22.62 -15.18 9.13
N LEU A 139 22.71 -16.13 10.05
CA LEU A 139 23.55 -16.00 11.23
C LEU A 139 24.94 -16.59 10.96
N ALA A 140 25.89 -15.75 10.57
CA ALA A 140 27.24 -16.17 10.17
C ALA A 140 27.98 -17.00 11.24
N ASN A 141 27.73 -16.75 12.52
CA ASN A 141 28.31 -17.53 13.63
C ASN A 141 27.73 -18.96 13.75
N LEU A 142 26.53 -19.20 13.22
CA LEU A 142 25.85 -20.50 13.22
C LEU A 142 25.87 -21.18 11.85
N GLY A 143 26.12 -20.43 10.78
CA GLY A 143 26.19 -20.93 9.42
C GLY A 143 24.83 -21.26 8.79
N GLU A 144 23.73 -20.71 9.31
CA GLU A 144 22.36 -21.06 8.87
C GLU A 144 21.40 -19.87 8.83
N LEU A 145 20.35 -20.01 8.01
CA LEU A 145 19.23 -19.06 7.95
C LEU A 145 18.25 -19.30 9.10
N LYS A 146 17.68 -18.21 9.63
CA LYS A 146 16.65 -18.30 10.67
C LYS A 146 15.28 -17.87 10.16
N SER A 147 14.33 -18.80 10.19
CA SER A 147 12.93 -18.55 9.80
C SER A 147 12.06 -17.95 10.90
N LYS A 148 12.59 -17.75 12.12
CA LYS A 148 11.80 -17.25 13.25
C LYS A 148 11.19 -15.85 13.00
N PRO A 149 11.93 -14.86 12.43
CA PRO A 149 11.34 -13.56 12.09
C PRO A 149 10.20 -13.69 11.08
N ALA A 150 10.35 -14.55 10.08
CA ALA A 150 9.31 -14.82 9.09
C ALA A 150 8.05 -15.43 9.71
N GLN A 151 8.21 -16.42 10.58
CA GLN A 151 7.08 -17.03 11.31
C GLN A 151 6.31 -16.00 12.14
N THR A 152 7.03 -15.12 12.86
CA THR A 152 6.41 -14.06 13.65
C THR A 152 5.69 -13.05 12.76
N SER A 153 6.30 -12.64 11.65
CA SER A 153 5.69 -11.70 10.71
C SER A 153 4.38 -12.25 10.12
N VAL A 154 4.36 -13.52 9.70
CA VAL A 154 3.13 -14.19 9.21
C VAL A 154 2.09 -14.32 10.31
N HIS A 155 2.49 -14.61 11.55
CA HIS A 155 1.55 -14.69 12.67
C HIS A 155 0.83 -13.35 12.92
N ILE A 156 1.56 -12.23 12.85
CA ILE A 156 0.98 -10.88 12.98
C ILE A 156 0.03 -10.60 11.82
N LEU A 157 0.41 -10.91 10.58
CA LEU A 157 -0.44 -10.72 9.40
C LEU A 157 -1.75 -11.52 9.51
N ASN A 158 -1.65 -12.79 9.90
CA ASN A 158 -2.80 -13.66 10.13
C ASN A 158 -3.70 -13.11 11.26
N GLY A 159 -3.12 -12.52 12.30
CA GLY A 159 -3.85 -11.86 13.38
C GLY A 159 -4.68 -10.66 12.92
N MET A 160 -4.30 -10.03 11.80
CA MET A 160 -5.09 -8.99 11.11
C MET A 160 -6.12 -9.57 10.13
N GLY A 161 -6.31 -10.91 10.11
CA GLY A 161 -7.26 -11.58 9.22
C GLY A 161 -6.79 -11.70 7.77
N ILE A 162 -5.50 -11.51 7.51
CA ILE A 162 -4.89 -11.66 6.18
C ILE A 162 -4.03 -12.92 6.18
N GLN A 163 -4.44 -13.90 5.36
CA GLN A 163 -3.60 -15.04 5.05
C GLN A 163 -2.85 -14.78 3.74
N PRO A 164 -1.51 -14.84 3.71
CA PRO A 164 -0.76 -14.66 2.48
C PRO A 164 -0.96 -15.88 1.55
N ASP A 165 -1.21 -15.61 0.27
CA ASP A 165 -1.26 -16.62 -0.78
C ASP A 165 0.17 -16.97 -1.26
N ILE A 166 1.07 -15.98 -1.27
CA ILE A 166 2.46 -16.10 -1.71
C ILE A 166 3.40 -15.52 -0.63
N MET A 167 4.51 -16.21 -0.38
CA MET A 167 5.57 -15.76 0.52
C MET A 167 6.85 -15.51 -0.28
N VAL A 168 7.42 -14.32 -0.16
CA VAL A 168 8.74 -13.99 -0.72
C VAL A 168 9.73 -13.87 0.42
N ALA A 169 10.66 -14.81 0.49
CA ALA A 169 11.67 -14.86 1.53
C ALA A 169 12.99 -14.24 1.05
N ARG A 170 13.29 -13.03 1.51
CA ARG A 170 14.54 -12.32 1.23
C ARG A 170 15.64 -12.80 2.19
N SER A 171 16.84 -12.99 1.68
CA SER A 171 18.07 -13.33 2.42
C SER A 171 19.23 -12.51 1.84
N GLU A 172 20.35 -12.44 2.57
CA GLU A 172 21.67 -12.06 2.03
C GLU A 172 22.23 -13.09 1.05
#